data_AF-A0A161WPJ2-F1
#
_entry.id   AF-A0A161WPJ2-F1
#
_cell.length_a   1.000
_cell.length_b   1.000
_cell.length_c   1.000
_cell.angle_alpha   90.00
_cell.angle_beta   90.00
_cell.angle_gamma   90.00
#
_symmetry.space_group_name_H-M   'P 1'
#
loop_
_entity.id
_entity.type
_entity.pdbx_description
1 polymer ?
#
loop_
_entity_poly.entity_id
_entity_poly.type
_entity_poly.pdbx_seq_one_letter_code
_entity_poly.pdbx_strand_id
1 'polypeptide(L)'
;LTPQDEMENASILRNDADNGHFQGLPAKRKPRMKVLMKVFSRWAITMFIIISIYVVIWVYSNKTVMNQTTKRQYNALITGLSIALGLAVASSLNHMVAELRWWILSRRYRSKRKVELILQADNLKHTIMLAARSKRWSIHLAALGWLILTIGSQVGLAAIGLCYATDTADKRALLVPGNVSIANLDTIETSKIVKSSSKALGAQQYTANSYGTISLAYDTATIEEAPLARAIFVPSDPLMFCSESFCKYVFYETSQASITNENSNPVTIATDRSINSTSKCIAWPVTSGGNGTSPNITVALENNGRFDIDIPVRGGTDQTTFMTNSEFECGQGCAMVAAFEASDTSSWYYTCNITVGQVANATLPEHQVGSNLTALAAAAIALQGYAASSLANDTSFQYQIYPAESVFGTPMNGTTEVLEAMLSRFAIGVIAVAAESNTDHVVEGTMPLKGTKLNVSHWNLIHLILVLTATLQLALGIAAALVANRVVVPDGGAVEMAQVMRTMAIRDRTAVNEAGDKGLAGGPKVTSLWIYRDHLASKDGLYDLHMEEQRFHARNEDGMIEMNPQRPNTGHTSRASTPVKV
;
A
#
# COMPACT_ATOMS: atom_id res chain seq x y z
N LEU A 1 82.25 30.10 27.50
CA LEU A 1 81.05 30.06 28.35
C LEU A 1 81.49 29.58 29.72
N THR A 2 81.19 30.38 30.74
CA THR A 2 81.74 30.23 32.09
C THR A 2 80.82 29.36 32.96
N PRO A 3 81.35 28.65 33.98
CA PRO A 3 80.56 27.78 34.87
C PRO A 3 79.49 28.52 35.69
N GLN A 4 79.50 29.86 35.67
CA GLN A 4 78.48 30.72 36.28
C GLN A 4 77.20 30.82 35.44
N ASP A 5 77.27 30.58 34.12
CA ASP A 5 76.10 30.63 33.22
C ASP A 5 75.21 29.37 33.33
N GLU A 6 75.74 28.26 33.87
CA GLU A 6 74.98 27.03 34.13
C GLU A 6 74.20 27.07 35.46
N MET A 7 74.68 27.80 36.47
CA MET A 7 73.96 27.96 37.74
C MET A 7 72.81 28.99 37.66
N GLU A 8 72.92 29.97 36.76
CA GLU A 8 71.83 30.93 36.51
C GLU A 8 70.69 30.28 35.70
N ASN A 9 71.00 29.38 34.75
CA ASN A 9 69.98 28.59 34.05
C ASN A 9 69.33 27.50 34.92
N ALA A 10 70.03 26.97 35.92
CA ALA A 10 69.48 25.99 36.86
C ALA A 10 68.57 26.63 37.95
N SER A 11 68.69 27.94 38.18
CA SER A 11 67.82 28.69 39.10
C SER A 11 66.62 29.33 38.41
N ILE A 12 66.70 29.63 37.11
CA ILE A 12 65.55 30.03 36.28
C ILE A 12 64.57 28.85 36.06
N LEU A 13 65.05 27.60 36.02
CA LEU A 13 64.19 26.41 35.93
C LEU A 13 63.54 25.98 37.26
N ARG A 14 63.86 26.64 38.39
CA ARG A 14 63.36 26.26 39.73
C ARG A 14 62.48 27.30 40.41
N ASN A 15 62.36 28.50 39.83
CA ASN A 15 61.53 29.60 40.37
C ASN A 15 60.22 29.88 39.57
N ASP A 16 59.90 29.10 38.53
CA ASP A 16 58.63 29.22 37.78
C ASP A 16 57.49 28.36 38.37
N ALA A 17 57.39 28.31 39.70
CA ALA A 17 56.36 27.54 40.41
C ALA A 17 55.01 28.28 40.58
N ASP A 18 54.80 29.42 39.91
CA ASP A 18 53.58 30.23 40.08
C ASP A 18 52.89 30.66 38.77
N ASN A 19 53.26 30.09 37.61
CA ASN A 19 52.59 30.34 36.32
C ASN A 19 52.05 29.03 35.71
N GLY A 20 50.72 28.93 35.62
CA GLY A 20 49.98 27.73 35.21
C GLY A 20 50.31 27.19 33.82
N HIS A 21 51.28 26.28 33.74
CA HIS A 21 51.57 25.52 32.53
C HIS A 21 50.45 24.51 32.26
N PHE A 22 49.74 24.66 31.13
CA PHE A 22 48.75 23.69 30.64
C PHE A 22 49.41 22.32 30.42
N GLN A 23 48.86 21.26 31.02
CA GLN A 23 49.34 19.88 30.87
C GLN A 23 48.81 19.23 29.59
N GLY A 24 47.70 19.74 29.02
CA GLY A 24 47.05 19.21 27.84
C GLY A 24 46.44 20.29 26.93
N LEU A 25 45.21 20.06 26.46
CA LEU A 25 44.54 20.92 25.47
C LEU A 25 43.70 22.02 26.17
N PRO A 26 43.95 23.32 25.90
CA PRO A 26 43.08 24.39 26.37
C PRO A 26 41.74 24.35 25.64
N ALA A 27 40.63 24.21 26.37
CA ALA A 27 39.29 24.18 25.81
C ALA A 27 38.29 25.00 26.62
N LYS A 28 37.29 25.57 25.96
CA LYS A 28 36.16 26.23 26.61
C LYS A 28 34.93 25.34 26.60
N ARG A 29 34.15 25.38 27.67
CA ARG A 29 32.88 24.64 27.73
C ARG A 29 31.92 25.20 26.69
N LYS A 30 31.45 24.35 25.78
CA LYS A 30 30.48 24.75 24.75
C LYS A 30 29.15 25.13 25.41
N PRO A 31 28.48 26.21 24.96
CA PRO A 31 27.17 26.56 25.49
C PRO A 31 26.18 25.43 25.14
N ARG A 32 25.36 25.03 26.12
CA ARG A 32 24.40 23.91 25.98
C ARG A 32 23.51 24.08 24.73
N MET A 33 23.09 25.31 24.45
CA MET A 33 22.26 25.65 23.30
C MET A 33 22.93 25.30 21.97
N LYS A 34 24.25 25.53 21.83
CA LYS A 34 25.00 25.24 20.59
C LYS A 34 25.16 23.74 20.36
N VAL A 35 25.30 22.95 21.42
CA VAL A 35 25.35 21.48 21.34
C VAL A 35 23.97 20.92 20.97
N LEU A 36 22.91 21.43 21.62
CA LEU A 36 21.53 21.02 21.34
C LEU A 36 21.09 21.39 19.92
N MET A 37 21.47 22.57 19.42
CA MET A 37 21.18 23.01 18.05
C MET A 37 21.83 22.11 17.00
N LYS A 38 23.05 21.60 17.26
CA LYS A 38 23.69 20.62 16.37
C LYS A 38 22.95 19.28 16.34
N VAL A 39 22.44 18.81 17.48
CA VAL A 39 21.60 17.60 17.56
C VAL A 39 20.30 17.81 16.80
N PHE A 40 19.63 18.94 17.03
CA PHE A 40 18.38 19.29 16.36
C PHE A 40 18.55 19.42 14.84
N SER A 41 19.61 20.06 14.36
CA SER A 41 19.90 20.19 12.93
C SER A 41 20.04 18.82 12.25
N ARG A 42 20.75 17.87 12.87
CA ARG A 42 20.87 16.50 12.35
C ARG A 42 19.55 15.73 12.36
N TRP A 43 18.78 15.89 13.44
CA TRP A 43 17.45 15.32 13.54
C TRP A 43 16.49 15.89 12.48
N ALA A 44 16.56 17.19 12.22
CA ALA A 44 15.74 17.86 11.19
C ALA A 44 16.03 17.31 9.78
N ILE A 45 17.29 16.98 9.47
CA ILE A 45 17.66 16.30 8.23
C ILE A 45 16.98 14.92 8.14
N THR A 46 17.04 14.11 9.21
CA THR A 46 16.34 12.82 9.22
C THR A 46 14.83 13.00 9.04
N MET A 47 14.24 13.97 9.74
CA MET A 47 12.80 14.27 9.63
C MET A 47 12.40 14.65 8.22
N PHE A 48 13.20 15.47 7.53
CA PHE A 48 12.95 15.83 6.15
C PHE A 48 12.93 14.60 5.23
N ILE A 49 13.86 13.66 5.43
CA ILE A 49 13.90 12.40 4.67
C ILE A 49 12.67 11.53 4.99
N ILE A 50 12.31 11.41 6.27
CA ILE A 50 11.11 10.67 6.73
C ILE A 50 9.84 11.22 6.08
N ILE A 51 9.66 12.55 6.10
CA ILE A 51 8.52 13.22 5.46
C ILE A 51 8.52 12.94 3.96
N SER A 52 9.68 13.02 3.31
CA SER A 52 9.79 12.73 1.87
C SER A 52 9.39 11.30 1.53
N ILE A 53 9.80 10.31 2.33
CA ILE A 53 9.38 8.91 2.17
C ILE A 53 7.86 8.79 2.32
N TYR A 54 7.30 9.39 3.37
CA TYR A 54 5.87 9.35 3.62
C TYR A 54 5.07 9.95 2.46
N VAL A 55 5.48 11.12 1.96
CA VAL A 55 4.84 11.79 0.82
C VAL A 55 4.93 10.93 -0.44
N VAL A 56 6.07 10.32 -0.74
CA VAL A 56 6.22 9.43 -1.90
C VAL A 56 5.28 8.23 -1.80
N ILE A 57 5.23 7.55 -0.67
CA ILE A 57 4.32 6.40 -0.48
C ILE A 57 2.86 6.86 -0.62
N TRP A 58 2.49 7.98 0.00
CA TRP A 58 1.13 8.50 -0.05
C TRP A 58 0.69 8.89 -1.47
N VAL A 59 1.48 9.70 -2.18
CA VAL A 59 1.17 10.15 -3.55
C VAL A 59 1.01 8.97 -4.50
N TYR A 60 1.89 7.97 -4.42
CA TYR A 60 1.83 6.81 -5.31
C TYR A 60 0.76 5.79 -4.90
N SER A 61 0.40 5.72 -3.61
CA SER A 61 -0.71 4.87 -3.15
C SER A 61 -2.08 5.36 -3.62
N ASN A 62 -2.24 6.68 -3.83
CA ASN A 62 -3.47 7.26 -4.37
C ASN A 62 -3.61 7.10 -5.90
N LYS A 63 -2.58 6.61 -6.60
CA LYS A 63 -2.67 6.33 -8.04
C LYS A 63 -3.31 4.97 -8.26
N THR A 64 -4.49 4.96 -8.89
CA THR A 64 -5.24 3.72 -9.15
C THR A 64 -4.49 2.76 -10.09
N VAL A 65 -3.74 3.31 -11.05
CA VAL A 65 -2.94 2.55 -12.02
C VAL A 65 -1.65 3.31 -12.33
N MET A 66 -0.51 2.63 -12.27
CA MET A 66 0.81 3.12 -12.63
C MET A 66 1.31 2.43 -13.89
N ASN A 67 1.82 3.24 -14.82
CA ASN A 67 2.55 2.76 -15.99
C ASN A 67 4.00 2.38 -15.63
N GLN A 68 4.71 1.68 -16.52
CA GLN A 68 6.09 1.22 -16.31
C GLN A 68 7.06 2.35 -15.94
N THR A 69 6.96 3.50 -16.62
CA THR A 69 7.80 4.67 -16.31
C THR A 69 7.55 5.20 -14.91
N THR A 70 6.28 5.31 -14.51
CA THR A 70 5.87 5.76 -13.18
C THR A 70 6.31 4.78 -12.09
N LYS A 71 6.22 3.47 -12.35
CA LYS A 71 6.75 2.43 -11.47
C LYS A 71 8.26 2.55 -11.27
N ARG A 72 9.03 2.77 -12.35
CA ARG A 72 10.49 2.98 -12.28
C ARG A 72 10.85 4.21 -11.44
N GLN A 73 10.12 5.32 -11.64
CA GLN A 73 10.30 6.54 -10.84
C GLN A 73 10.03 6.29 -9.35
N TYR A 74 8.93 5.62 -9.01
CA TYR A 74 8.62 5.24 -7.64
C TYR A 74 9.75 4.43 -7.00
N ASN A 75 10.17 3.35 -7.68
CA ASN A 75 11.21 2.46 -7.19
C ASN A 75 12.54 3.19 -6.97
N ALA A 76 12.92 4.09 -7.88
CA ALA A 76 14.14 4.88 -7.74
C ALA A 76 14.06 5.84 -6.53
N LEU A 77 12.95 6.57 -6.39
CA LEU A 77 12.77 7.53 -5.30
C LEU A 77 12.74 6.85 -3.94
N ILE A 78 11.94 5.79 -3.78
CA ILE A 78 11.80 5.12 -2.49
C ILE A 78 13.10 4.43 -2.05
N THR A 79 13.82 3.82 -3.00
CA THR A 79 15.12 3.19 -2.73
C THR A 79 16.16 4.24 -2.32
N GLY A 80 16.27 5.33 -3.07
CA GLY A 80 17.23 6.40 -2.77
C GLY A 80 16.96 7.05 -1.40
N LEU A 81 15.70 7.35 -1.09
CA LEU A 81 15.31 7.94 0.19
C LEU A 81 15.51 6.95 1.36
N SER A 82 15.27 5.65 1.16
CA SER A 82 15.50 4.63 2.21
C SER A 82 16.98 4.48 2.54
N ILE A 83 17.86 4.51 1.54
CA ILE A 83 19.32 4.51 1.73
C ILE A 83 19.75 5.78 2.47
N ALA A 84 19.25 6.95 2.05
CA ALA A 84 19.55 8.22 2.72
C ALA A 84 19.11 8.21 4.19
N LEU A 85 17.94 7.65 4.49
CA LEU A 85 17.44 7.50 5.86
C LEU A 85 18.35 6.59 6.70
N GLY A 86 18.72 5.42 6.17
CA GLY A 86 19.64 4.49 6.85
C GLY A 86 20.99 5.13 7.19
N LEU A 87 21.56 5.88 6.24
CA LEU A 87 22.81 6.63 6.41
C LEU A 87 22.69 7.78 7.42
N ALA A 88 21.59 8.55 7.37
CA ALA A 88 21.34 9.65 8.29
C ALA A 88 21.23 9.15 9.75
N VAL A 89 20.50 8.05 9.97
CA VAL A 89 20.36 7.43 11.29
C VAL A 89 21.71 6.88 11.77
N ALA A 90 22.44 6.12 10.94
CA ALA A 90 23.75 5.59 11.29
C ALA A 90 24.77 6.69 11.64
N SER A 91 24.81 7.76 10.83
CA SER A 91 25.66 8.93 11.08
C SER A 91 25.30 9.61 12.40
N SER A 92 24.01 9.79 12.68
CA SER A 92 23.55 10.37 13.94
C SER A 92 23.95 9.52 15.14
N LEU A 93 23.79 8.19 15.05
CA LEU A 93 24.21 7.25 16.08
C LEU A 93 25.73 7.40 16.34
N ASN A 94 26.56 7.31 15.30
CA ASN A 94 28.03 7.38 15.45
C ASN A 94 28.49 8.67 16.13
N HIS A 95 27.86 9.80 15.79
CA HIS A 95 28.14 11.07 16.44
C HIS A 95 27.77 11.07 17.93
N MET A 96 26.68 10.43 18.33
CA MET A 96 26.30 10.33 19.75
C MET A 96 27.36 9.57 20.56
N VAL A 97 27.92 8.49 20.01
CA VAL A 97 29.00 7.73 20.66
C VAL A 97 30.29 8.54 20.73
N ALA A 98 30.62 9.29 19.68
CA ALA A 98 31.80 10.15 19.65
C ALA A 98 31.78 11.26 20.72
N GLU A 99 30.59 11.74 21.10
CA GLU A 99 30.43 12.69 22.20
C GLU A 99 30.45 11.98 23.57
N LEU A 100 29.78 10.83 23.69
CA LEU A 100 29.70 10.06 24.94
C LEU A 100 31.04 9.46 25.40
N ARG A 101 31.97 9.17 24.48
CA ARG A 101 33.25 8.51 24.83
C ARG A 101 34.06 9.29 25.87
N TRP A 102 34.04 10.62 25.82
CA TRP A 102 34.78 11.48 26.76
C TRP A 102 34.23 11.40 28.17
N TRP A 103 32.91 11.36 28.29
CA TRP A 103 32.24 11.14 29.57
C TRP A 103 32.47 9.72 30.12
N ILE A 104 32.56 8.71 29.24
CA ILE A 104 32.90 7.34 29.65
C ILE A 104 34.34 7.25 30.19
N LEU A 105 35.26 8.03 29.61
CA LEU A 105 36.67 8.11 30.00
C LEU A 105 36.90 8.92 31.29
N SER A 106 36.06 9.92 31.60
CA SER A 106 36.22 10.73 32.82
C SER A 106 35.76 10.04 34.11
N ARG A 107 34.97 8.96 34.00
CA ARG A 107 34.37 8.31 35.16
C ARG A 107 35.33 7.45 35.98
N ARG A 108 36.32 6.80 35.34
CA ARG A 108 37.15 5.77 35.98
C ARG A 108 38.51 5.63 35.30
N TYR A 109 39.51 5.23 36.07
CA TYR A 109 40.83 4.81 35.58
C TYR A 109 40.73 3.52 34.75
N ARG A 110 41.36 3.50 33.56
CA ARG A 110 41.33 2.41 32.57
C ARG A 110 42.73 2.15 32.01
N SER A 111 43.02 0.90 31.63
CA SER A 111 44.31 0.59 31.00
C SER A 111 44.43 1.27 29.63
N LYS A 112 45.67 1.57 29.23
CA LYS A 112 46.01 2.24 27.96
C LYS A 112 45.24 1.70 26.74
N ARG A 113 45.30 0.40 26.52
CA ARG A 113 44.61 -0.27 25.39
C ARG A 113 43.08 -0.14 25.43
N LYS A 114 42.48 -0.01 26.62
CA LYS A 114 41.03 0.22 26.76
C LYS A 114 40.66 1.68 26.46
N VAL A 115 41.54 2.63 26.77
CA VAL A 115 41.35 4.04 26.42
C VAL A 115 41.35 4.22 24.90
N GLU A 116 42.34 3.64 24.20
CA GLU A 116 42.42 3.69 22.73
C GLU A 116 41.17 3.09 22.07
N LEU A 117 40.71 1.92 22.55
CA LEU A 117 39.50 1.28 22.04
C LEU A 117 38.21 2.07 22.31
N ILE A 118 38.13 2.81 23.43
CA ILE A 118 36.99 3.70 23.74
C ILE A 118 37.06 4.97 22.89
N LEU A 119 38.27 5.47 22.63
CA LEU A 119 38.46 6.65 21.79
C LEU A 119 38.07 6.35 20.33
N GLN A 120 38.31 5.13 19.84
CA GLN A 120 37.91 4.64 18.52
C GLN A 120 36.54 3.92 18.51
N ALA A 121 35.69 4.14 19.53
CA ALA A 121 34.40 3.46 19.66
C ALA A 121 33.34 3.91 18.64
N ASP A 122 33.62 4.98 17.88
CA ASP A 122 32.86 5.38 16.70
C ASP A 122 32.92 4.35 15.57
N ASN A 123 33.92 3.45 15.60
CA ASN A 123 34.01 2.31 14.70
C ASN A 123 33.47 1.03 15.38
N LEU A 124 32.47 0.40 14.75
CA LEU A 124 31.85 -0.84 15.22
C LEU A 124 32.88 -1.96 15.48
N LYS A 125 33.93 -2.05 14.66
CA LYS A 125 35.02 -3.03 14.80
C LYS A 125 35.73 -2.91 16.15
N HIS A 126 36.02 -1.68 16.58
CA HIS A 126 36.73 -1.42 17.83
C HIS A 126 35.83 -1.64 19.04
N THR A 127 34.52 -1.38 18.92
CA THR A 127 33.53 -1.67 19.96
C THR A 127 33.34 -3.18 20.17
N ILE A 128 33.31 -3.99 19.09
CA ILE A 128 33.30 -5.46 19.17
C ILE A 128 34.60 -5.99 19.79
N MET A 129 35.75 -5.45 19.38
CA MET A 129 37.05 -5.84 19.94
C MET A 129 37.18 -5.48 21.43
N LEU A 130 36.58 -4.36 21.85
CA LEU A 130 36.50 -3.93 23.25
C LEU A 130 35.62 -4.88 24.09
N ALA A 131 34.50 -5.34 23.54
CA ALA A 131 33.65 -6.34 24.17
C ALA A 131 34.40 -7.67 24.34
N ALA A 132 34.95 -8.23 23.26
CA ALA A 132 35.62 -9.54 23.27
C ALA A 132 36.79 -9.65 24.27
N ARG A 133 37.45 -8.54 24.61
CA ARG A 133 38.61 -8.52 25.52
C ARG A 133 38.29 -8.04 26.94
N SER A 134 37.06 -7.64 27.21
CA SER A 134 36.65 -7.18 28.54
C SER A 134 36.10 -8.34 29.37
N LYS A 135 36.53 -8.46 30.63
CA LYS A 135 35.89 -9.39 31.61
C LYS A 135 34.67 -8.78 32.32
N ARG A 136 34.34 -7.51 32.06
CA ARG A 136 33.30 -6.77 32.81
C ARG A 136 31.96 -6.78 32.09
N TRP A 137 30.92 -7.24 32.79
CA TRP A 137 29.56 -7.37 32.25
C TRP A 137 28.93 -6.04 31.80
N SER A 138 29.24 -4.92 32.46
CA SER A 138 28.73 -3.60 32.06
C SER A 138 29.23 -3.12 30.69
N ILE A 139 30.44 -3.51 30.28
CA ILE A 139 30.98 -3.19 28.95
C ILE A 139 30.32 -4.05 27.88
N HIS A 140 30.04 -5.32 28.20
CA HIS A 140 29.29 -6.22 27.34
C HIS A 140 27.86 -5.71 27.10
N LEU A 141 27.16 -5.29 28.15
CA LEU A 141 25.79 -4.76 28.03
C LEU A 141 25.75 -3.48 27.18
N ALA A 142 26.72 -2.57 27.35
CA ALA A 142 26.80 -1.35 26.56
C ALA A 142 27.15 -1.62 25.08
N ALA A 143 28.09 -2.53 24.82
CA ALA A 143 28.46 -2.91 23.46
C ALA A 143 27.33 -3.67 22.74
N LEU A 144 26.64 -4.56 23.46
CA LEU A 144 25.47 -5.27 22.96
C LEU A 144 24.31 -4.31 22.65
N GLY A 145 24.01 -3.39 23.57
CA GLY A 145 22.97 -2.38 23.35
C GLY A 145 23.29 -1.47 22.16
N TRP A 146 24.55 -1.05 22.01
CA TRP A 146 25.01 -0.29 20.85
C TRP A 146 24.87 -1.09 19.53
N LEU A 147 25.25 -2.36 19.53
CA LEU A 147 25.12 -3.24 18.38
C LEU A 147 23.66 -3.47 17.99
N ILE A 148 22.77 -3.71 18.97
CA ILE A 148 21.33 -3.84 18.76
C ILE A 148 20.74 -2.55 18.20
N LEU A 149 21.11 -1.37 18.72
CA LEU A 149 20.61 -0.10 18.17
C LEU A 149 21.09 0.12 16.74
N THR A 150 22.35 -0.22 16.43
CA THR A 150 22.92 0.00 15.10
C THR A 150 22.34 -0.97 14.08
N ILE A 151 22.30 -2.26 14.37
CA ILE A 151 21.75 -3.28 13.45
C ILE A 151 20.23 -3.21 13.42
N GLY A 152 19.59 -3.13 14.59
CA GLY A 152 18.14 -3.09 14.74
C GLY A 152 17.51 -1.88 14.06
N SER A 153 18.16 -0.70 14.08
CA SER A 153 17.67 0.45 13.31
C SER A 153 17.70 0.20 11.81
N GLN A 154 18.76 -0.41 11.26
CA GLN A 154 18.82 -0.73 9.84
C GLN A 154 17.80 -1.80 9.44
N VAL A 155 17.61 -2.83 10.26
CA VAL A 155 16.58 -3.87 10.04
C VAL A 155 15.18 -3.26 10.09
N GLY A 156 14.89 -2.40 11.08
CA GLY A 156 13.61 -1.72 11.20
C GLY A 156 13.32 -0.81 9.99
N LEU A 157 14.31 -0.09 9.50
CA LEU A 157 14.18 0.74 8.30
C LEU A 157 13.98 -0.10 7.03
N ALA A 158 14.72 -1.21 6.89
CA ALA A 158 14.53 -2.14 5.77
C ALA A 158 13.13 -2.78 5.78
N ALA A 159 12.55 -3.01 6.97
CA ALA A 159 11.20 -3.54 7.11
C ALA A 159 10.10 -2.61 6.57
N ILE A 160 10.38 -1.31 6.37
CA ILE A 160 9.45 -0.41 5.67
C ILE A 160 9.18 -0.93 4.24
N GLY A 161 10.21 -1.48 3.58
CA GLY A 161 10.09 -2.08 2.25
C GLY A 161 9.18 -3.32 2.19
N LEU A 162 8.88 -3.94 3.34
CA LEU A 162 7.95 -5.07 3.45
C LEU A 162 6.50 -4.61 3.70
N CYS A 163 6.28 -3.35 4.04
CA CYS A 163 4.96 -2.81 4.35
C CYS A 163 4.17 -2.36 3.10
N TYR A 164 4.81 -2.39 1.93
CA TYR A 164 4.19 -2.08 0.65
C TYR A 164 4.66 -3.07 -0.43
N ALA A 165 3.81 -3.32 -1.42
CA ALA A 165 4.10 -4.14 -2.58
C ALA A 165 3.59 -3.44 -3.86
N THR A 166 4.28 -3.65 -4.98
CA THR A 166 3.76 -3.24 -6.29
C THR A 166 2.99 -4.41 -6.89
N ASP A 167 1.67 -4.40 -6.74
CA ASP A 167 0.78 -5.44 -7.21
C ASP A 167 0.25 -5.12 -8.62
N THR A 168 -0.39 -6.09 -9.27
CA THR A 168 -1.16 -5.85 -10.48
C THR A 168 -2.38 -4.99 -10.16
N ALA A 169 -2.74 -4.09 -11.07
CA ALA A 169 -3.95 -3.30 -10.94
C ALA A 169 -5.14 -4.14 -11.41
N ASP A 170 -5.88 -4.71 -10.45
CA ASP A 170 -6.98 -5.65 -10.77
C ASP A 170 -8.36 -4.96 -10.85
N LYS A 171 -8.45 -3.67 -10.49
CA LYS A 171 -9.72 -2.92 -10.49
C LYS A 171 -9.88 -1.99 -11.69
N ARG A 172 -8.77 -1.53 -12.27
CA ARG A 172 -8.76 -0.61 -13.42
C ARG A 172 -7.60 -0.94 -14.33
N ALA A 173 -7.85 -0.90 -15.64
CA ALA A 173 -6.81 -1.10 -16.63
C ALA A 173 -6.03 0.18 -16.91
N LEU A 174 -4.79 0.00 -17.38
CA LEU A 174 -4.03 1.04 -18.06
C LEU A 174 -4.51 1.12 -19.51
N LEU A 175 -4.92 2.30 -19.97
CA LEU A 175 -5.30 2.49 -21.37
C LEU A 175 -4.10 2.97 -22.18
N VAL A 176 -3.85 2.32 -23.32
CA VAL A 176 -2.81 2.69 -24.28
C VAL A 176 -3.43 2.68 -25.68
N PRO A 177 -3.08 3.61 -26.58
CA PRO A 177 -3.54 3.55 -27.97
C PRO A 177 -3.20 2.20 -28.62
N GLY A 178 -4.17 1.57 -29.27
CA GLY A 178 -3.99 0.27 -29.91
C GLY A 178 -5.31 -0.40 -30.26
N ASN A 179 -5.24 -1.63 -30.74
CA ASN A 179 -6.41 -2.34 -31.25
C ASN A 179 -7.20 -2.99 -30.10
N VAL A 180 -8.52 -2.81 -30.14
CA VAL A 180 -9.48 -3.43 -29.21
C VAL A 180 -10.39 -4.39 -29.97
N SER A 181 -10.77 -5.46 -29.29
CA SER A 181 -11.76 -6.44 -29.72
C SER A 181 -13.12 -6.01 -29.17
N ILE A 182 -14.11 -5.86 -30.05
CA ILE A 182 -15.49 -5.56 -29.71
C ILE A 182 -16.43 -6.58 -30.37
N ALA A 183 -17.47 -6.98 -29.66
CA ALA A 183 -18.47 -7.90 -30.21
C ALA A 183 -19.18 -7.29 -31.43
N ASN A 184 -19.31 -8.06 -32.51
CA ASN A 184 -20.11 -7.66 -33.65
C ASN A 184 -21.60 -7.78 -33.33
N LEU A 185 -22.31 -6.65 -33.27
CA LEU A 185 -23.74 -6.63 -32.94
C LEU A 185 -24.63 -6.13 -34.07
N ASP A 186 -24.15 -6.18 -35.32
CA ASP A 186 -24.96 -5.89 -36.51
C ASP A 186 -26.15 -6.85 -36.63
N THR A 187 -25.95 -8.11 -36.26
CA THR A 187 -26.98 -9.16 -36.28
C THR A 187 -26.70 -10.21 -35.21
N ILE A 188 -27.68 -11.08 -34.94
CA ILE A 188 -27.50 -12.21 -34.03
C ILE A 188 -26.81 -13.36 -34.77
N GLU A 189 -25.72 -13.89 -34.22
CA GLU A 189 -25.09 -15.10 -34.75
C GLU A 189 -25.76 -16.35 -34.19
N THR A 190 -26.11 -17.29 -35.08
CA THR A 190 -26.88 -18.47 -34.69
C THR A 190 -26.01 -19.69 -34.39
N SER A 191 -24.72 -19.66 -34.72
CA SER A 191 -23.83 -20.84 -34.77
C SER A 191 -23.64 -21.55 -33.41
N LYS A 192 -23.83 -20.82 -32.31
CA LYS A 192 -23.75 -21.35 -30.93
C LYS A 192 -25.01 -22.12 -30.51
N ILE A 193 -26.13 -21.93 -31.22
CA ILE A 193 -27.44 -22.48 -30.87
C ILE A 193 -27.96 -23.44 -31.96
N VAL A 194 -27.80 -23.07 -33.23
CA VAL A 194 -28.23 -23.83 -34.40
C VAL A 194 -26.99 -24.39 -35.09
N LYS A 195 -27.04 -25.65 -35.54
CA LYS A 195 -25.90 -26.43 -36.09
C LYS A 195 -25.33 -25.90 -37.44
N SER A 196 -25.61 -24.65 -37.79
CA SER A 196 -25.07 -23.93 -38.94
C SER A 196 -25.19 -22.41 -38.72
N SER A 197 -24.31 -21.61 -39.35
CA SER A 197 -24.41 -20.15 -39.39
C SER A 197 -25.52 -19.69 -40.34
N SER A 198 -26.74 -20.14 -40.06
CA SER A 198 -27.93 -19.84 -40.82
C SER A 198 -28.29 -18.36 -40.67
N LYS A 199 -28.40 -17.66 -41.80
CA LYS A 199 -28.95 -16.30 -41.85
C LYS A 199 -30.47 -16.29 -42.02
N ALA A 200 -31.12 -17.46 -41.94
CA ALA A 200 -32.57 -17.54 -42.05
C ALA A 200 -33.23 -16.88 -40.84
N LEU A 201 -34.28 -16.08 -41.08
CA LEU A 201 -35.00 -15.35 -40.03
C LEU A 201 -35.45 -16.27 -38.89
N GLY A 202 -36.00 -17.47 -39.21
CA GLY A 202 -36.40 -18.44 -38.21
C GLY A 202 -35.26 -18.91 -37.29
N ALA A 203 -34.03 -19.00 -37.80
CA ALA A 203 -32.86 -19.31 -36.98
C ALA A 203 -32.56 -18.17 -36.00
N GLN A 204 -32.58 -16.93 -36.49
CA GLN A 204 -32.32 -15.73 -35.69
C GLN A 204 -33.37 -15.54 -34.59
N GLN A 205 -34.65 -15.76 -34.90
CA GLN A 205 -35.76 -15.69 -33.96
C GLN A 205 -35.64 -16.76 -32.86
N TYR A 206 -35.35 -18.01 -33.23
CA TYR A 206 -35.09 -19.09 -32.27
C TYR A 206 -33.87 -18.80 -31.39
N THR A 207 -32.78 -18.29 -31.98
CA THR A 207 -31.58 -17.88 -31.24
C THR A 207 -31.86 -16.73 -30.28
N ALA A 208 -32.66 -15.74 -30.68
CA ALA A 208 -33.02 -14.61 -29.81
C ALA A 208 -33.78 -15.07 -28.56
N ASN A 209 -34.81 -15.93 -28.72
CA ASN A 209 -35.51 -16.51 -27.58
C ASN A 209 -34.57 -17.35 -26.68
N SER A 210 -33.70 -18.15 -27.30
CA SER A 210 -32.70 -18.95 -26.59
C SER A 210 -31.73 -18.09 -25.79
N TYR A 211 -31.24 -16.97 -26.34
CA TYR A 211 -30.34 -16.04 -25.64
C TYR A 211 -31.03 -15.33 -24.48
N GLY A 212 -32.30 -14.94 -24.64
CA GLY A 212 -33.08 -14.41 -23.52
C GLY A 212 -33.25 -15.43 -22.40
N THR A 213 -33.43 -16.71 -22.73
CA THR A 213 -33.46 -17.81 -21.73
C THR A 213 -32.10 -18.07 -21.09
N ILE A 214 -31.03 -18.11 -21.89
CA ILE A 214 -29.64 -18.29 -21.42
C ILE A 214 -29.21 -17.15 -20.51
N SER A 215 -29.76 -15.95 -20.68
CA SER A 215 -29.47 -14.81 -19.82
C SER A 215 -29.76 -15.08 -18.34
N LEU A 216 -30.65 -16.03 -18.01
CA LEU A 216 -30.91 -16.47 -16.64
C LEU A 216 -29.70 -17.14 -15.97
N ALA A 217 -28.72 -17.61 -16.74
CA ALA A 217 -27.47 -18.16 -16.21
C ALA A 217 -26.48 -17.08 -15.75
N TYR A 218 -26.75 -15.81 -16.06
CA TYR A 218 -25.91 -14.68 -15.68
C TYR A 218 -26.56 -13.87 -14.55
N ASP A 219 -25.70 -13.34 -13.67
CA ASP A 219 -26.15 -12.50 -12.57
C ASP A 219 -26.68 -11.15 -13.05
N THR A 220 -27.68 -10.66 -12.33
CA THR A 220 -28.24 -9.31 -12.47
C THR A 220 -27.99 -8.49 -11.23
N ALA A 221 -27.64 -7.23 -11.44
CA ALA A 221 -27.41 -6.26 -10.38
C ALA A 221 -28.29 -5.02 -10.56
N THR A 222 -28.22 -4.10 -9.59
CA THR A 222 -28.92 -2.82 -9.65
C THR A 222 -28.21 -1.83 -10.59
N ILE A 223 -28.89 -0.75 -10.99
CA ILE A 223 -28.30 0.25 -11.91
C ILE A 223 -27.08 0.96 -11.28
N GLU A 224 -27.09 1.13 -9.96
CA GLU A 224 -26.04 1.75 -9.17
C GLU A 224 -24.75 0.92 -9.12
N GLU A 225 -24.88 -0.40 -9.28
CA GLU A 225 -23.77 -1.36 -9.29
C GLU A 225 -23.15 -1.52 -10.69
N ALA A 226 -23.71 -0.86 -11.71
CA ALA A 226 -23.15 -0.88 -13.05
C ALA A 226 -21.69 -0.40 -13.05
N PRO A 227 -20.77 -1.11 -13.74
CA PRO A 227 -19.36 -0.80 -13.69
C PRO A 227 -19.09 0.59 -14.26
N LEU A 228 -18.23 1.34 -13.57
CA LEU A 228 -17.69 2.58 -14.11
C LEU A 228 -16.78 2.26 -15.29
N ALA A 229 -16.72 3.18 -16.27
CA ALA A 229 -15.80 3.06 -17.39
C ALA A 229 -14.36 2.77 -16.91
N ARG A 230 -13.68 1.85 -17.62
CA ARG A 230 -12.34 1.32 -17.34
C ARG A 230 -12.24 0.37 -16.15
N ALA A 231 -13.36 -0.01 -15.54
CA ALA A 231 -13.37 -1.14 -14.61
C ALA A 231 -12.99 -2.42 -15.35
N ILE A 232 -12.17 -3.26 -14.74
CA ILE A 232 -11.84 -4.58 -15.30
C ILE A 232 -13.05 -5.48 -15.09
N PHE A 233 -13.47 -6.16 -16.14
CA PHE A 233 -14.55 -7.15 -16.13
C PHE A 233 -13.99 -8.54 -15.85
N VAL A 234 -14.65 -9.28 -14.98
CA VAL A 234 -14.39 -10.71 -14.73
C VAL A 234 -15.68 -11.53 -14.94
N PRO A 235 -15.59 -12.83 -15.28
CA PRO A 235 -16.78 -13.64 -15.58
C PRO A 235 -17.79 -13.80 -14.43
N SER A 236 -17.41 -13.49 -13.19
CA SER A 236 -18.30 -13.48 -12.04
C SER A 236 -19.05 -12.14 -11.86
N ASP A 237 -18.75 -11.13 -12.67
CA ASP A 237 -19.43 -9.85 -12.59
C ASP A 237 -20.83 -9.94 -13.23
N PRO A 238 -21.83 -9.24 -12.69
CA PRO A 238 -23.16 -9.15 -13.29
C PRO A 238 -23.09 -8.62 -14.72
N LEU A 239 -23.84 -9.25 -15.62
CA LEU A 239 -23.85 -8.87 -17.03
C LEU A 239 -24.92 -7.81 -17.33
N MET A 240 -25.99 -7.81 -16.54
CA MET A 240 -27.17 -6.98 -16.75
C MET A 240 -27.51 -6.18 -15.49
N PHE A 241 -27.91 -4.94 -15.67
CA PHE A 241 -28.22 -4.01 -14.58
C PHE A 241 -29.66 -3.53 -14.73
N CYS A 242 -30.51 -3.83 -13.77
CA CYS A 242 -31.95 -3.58 -13.88
C CYS A 242 -32.46 -2.68 -12.75
N SER A 243 -33.50 -1.92 -13.08
CA SER A 243 -34.40 -1.22 -12.15
C SER A 243 -35.83 -1.66 -12.40
N GLU A 244 -36.79 -1.08 -11.68
CA GLU A 244 -38.22 -1.32 -11.91
C GLU A 244 -38.70 -0.81 -13.28
N SER A 245 -38.00 0.16 -13.89
CA SER A 245 -38.46 0.84 -15.12
C SER A 245 -37.68 0.48 -16.38
N PHE A 246 -36.44 0.02 -16.24
CA PHE A 246 -35.58 -0.35 -17.37
C PHE A 246 -34.46 -1.28 -16.95
N CYS A 247 -33.94 -2.03 -17.92
CA CYS A 247 -32.70 -2.80 -17.81
C CYS A 247 -31.64 -2.23 -18.75
N LYS A 248 -30.37 -2.39 -18.38
CA LYS A 248 -29.21 -1.86 -19.09
C LYS A 248 -28.12 -2.92 -19.23
N TYR A 249 -27.47 -2.91 -20.39
CA TYR A 249 -26.20 -3.59 -20.64
C TYR A 249 -25.09 -2.57 -20.85
N VAL A 250 -23.91 -2.82 -20.27
CA VAL A 250 -22.70 -2.01 -20.46
C VAL A 250 -21.77 -2.78 -21.39
N PHE A 251 -21.27 -2.13 -22.45
CA PHE A 251 -20.40 -2.80 -23.41
C PHE A 251 -18.98 -2.97 -22.86
N TYR A 252 -18.36 -4.07 -23.24
CA TYR A 252 -17.00 -4.41 -22.85
C TYR A 252 -16.05 -4.37 -24.06
N GLU A 253 -14.80 -4.00 -23.79
CA GLU A 253 -13.72 -3.99 -24.77
C GLU A 253 -12.55 -4.82 -24.27
N THR A 254 -12.01 -5.68 -25.13
CA THR A 254 -10.89 -6.57 -24.79
C THR A 254 -9.64 -6.17 -25.56
N SER A 255 -8.48 -6.21 -24.91
CA SER A 255 -7.21 -5.90 -25.58
C SER A 255 -6.74 -7.01 -26.50
N GLN A 256 -6.54 -6.70 -27.77
CA GLN A 256 -6.04 -7.67 -28.75
C GLN A 256 -4.63 -8.18 -28.39
N ALA A 257 -3.80 -7.32 -27.80
CA ALA A 257 -2.47 -7.69 -27.33
C ALA A 257 -2.53 -8.65 -26.12
N SER A 258 -3.60 -8.61 -25.34
CA SER A 258 -3.80 -9.54 -24.22
C SER A 258 -4.37 -10.89 -24.66
N ILE A 259 -5.24 -10.89 -25.69
CA ILE A 259 -5.83 -12.10 -26.27
C ILE A 259 -4.74 -12.99 -26.90
N THR A 260 -3.78 -12.39 -27.60
CA THR A 260 -2.70 -13.14 -28.27
C THR A 260 -1.62 -13.67 -27.32
N ASN A 261 -1.67 -13.31 -26.03
CA ASN A 261 -0.69 -13.77 -25.05
C ASN A 261 -1.21 -15.00 -24.30
N GLU A 262 -0.76 -16.19 -24.73
CA GLU A 262 -1.14 -17.49 -24.14
C GLU A 262 -0.80 -17.62 -22.65
N ASN A 263 0.11 -16.80 -22.12
CA ASN A 263 0.53 -16.85 -20.72
C ASN A 263 -0.31 -15.96 -19.79
N SER A 264 -1.34 -15.26 -20.30
CA SER A 264 -2.16 -14.36 -19.49
C SER A 264 -3.63 -14.34 -19.92
N ASN A 265 -4.53 -14.26 -18.95
CA ASN A 265 -5.94 -14.04 -19.26
C ASN A 265 -6.13 -12.70 -19.99
N PRO A 266 -7.01 -12.64 -21.00
CA PRO A 266 -7.38 -11.41 -21.68
C PRO A 266 -7.82 -10.33 -20.69
N VAL A 267 -7.51 -9.08 -21.01
CA VAL A 267 -7.91 -7.92 -20.22
C VAL A 267 -9.11 -7.30 -20.89
N THR A 268 -10.26 -7.45 -20.24
CA THR A 268 -11.55 -6.90 -20.67
C THR A 268 -11.94 -5.78 -19.72
N ILE A 269 -12.45 -4.67 -20.25
CA ILE A 269 -12.90 -3.53 -19.45
C ILE A 269 -14.31 -3.09 -19.82
N ALA A 270 -15.03 -2.56 -18.84
CA ALA A 270 -16.27 -1.83 -19.08
C ALA A 270 -15.98 -0.50 -19.79
N THR A 271 -16.77 -0.20 -20.82
CA THR A 271 -16.74 1.09 -21.53
C THR A 271 -17.71 2.08 -20.88
N ASP A 272 -17.78 3.30 -21.40
CA ASP A 272 -18.85 4.26 -21.09
C ASP A 272 -20.08 4.09 -21.99
N ARG A 273 -20.09 3.06 -22.85
CA ARG A 273 -21.20 2.74 -23.74
C ARG A 273 -22.20 1.83 -23.05
N SER A 274 -23.47 2.11 -23.26
CA SER A 274 -24.55 1.28 -22.72
C SER A 274 -25.79 1.29 -23.61
N ILE A 275 -26.60 0.25 -23.50
CA ILE A 275 -27.90 0.13 -24.18
C ILE A 275 -28.96 -0.27 -23.17
N ASN A 276 -30.15 0.30 -23.30
CA ASN A 276 -31.25 0.10 -22.37
C ASN A 276 -32.46 -0.53 -23.06
N SER A 277 -33.23 -1.33 -22.32
CA SER A 277 -34.57 -1.78 -22.71
C SER A 277 -35.59 -1.27 -21.70
N THR A 278 -36.71 -0.80 -22.21
CA THR A 278 -37.88 -0.35 -21.45
C THR A 278 -39.10 -1.07 -21.95
N SER A 279 -40.02 -1.39 -21.06
CA SER A 279 -41.29 -2.01 -21.40
C SER A 279 -42.43 -1.22 -20.77
N LYS A 280 -43.57 -1.15 -21.45
CA LYS A 280 -44.81 -0.56 -20.93
C LYS A 280 -45.97 -1.48 -21.20
N CYS A 281 -46.70 -1.87 -20.17
CA CYS A 281 -47.77 -2.85 -20.22
C CYS A 281 -49.11 -2.25 -19.80
N ILE A 282 -50.18 -2.81 -20.35
CA ILE A 282 -51.55 -2.60 -19.91
C ILE A 282 -52.12 -3.97 -19.58
N ALA A 283 -52.83 -4.09 -18.46
CA ALA A 283 -53.40 -5.34 -17.96
C ALA A 283 -54.93 -5.30 -17.93
N TRP A 284 -55.56 -6.43 -18.25
CA TRP A 284 -57.00 -6.63 -18.16
C TRP A 284 -57.33 -7.98 -17.52
N PRO A 285 -58.31 -8.04 -16.61
CA PRO A 285 -58.76 -9.31 -16.06
C PRO A 285 -59.56 -10.09 -17.10
N VAL A 286 -59.33 -11.40 -17.15
CA VAL A 286 -60.04 -12.31 -18.06
C VAL A 286 -61.29 -12.85 -17.36
N THR A 287 -62.44 -12.67 -18.00
CA THR A 287 -63.77 -13.01 -17.43
C THR A 287 -64.35 -14.33 -17.97
N SER A 288 -63.81 -14.83 -19.08
CA SER A 288 -64.20 -16.10 -19.71
C SER A 288 -63.00 -16.72 -20.43
N GLY A 289 -62.90 -18.06 -20.43
CA GLY A 289 -61.81 -18.79 -21.10
C GLY A 289 -60.46 -18.78 -20.37
N GLY A 290 -60.41 -18.25 -19.14
CA GLY A 290 -59.16 -17.99 -18.40
C GLY A 290 -58.31 -19.21 -18.02
N ASN A 291 -58.86 -20.42 -18.07
CA ASN A 291 -58.13 -21.66 -17.75
C ASN A 291 -57.21 -22.17 -18.87
N GLY A 292 -57.08 -21.42 -19.97
CA GLY A 292 -56.18 -21.76 -21.09
C GLY A 292 -56.59 -22.97 -21.93
N THR A 293 -57.83 -23.48 -21.76
CA THR A 293 -58.38 -24.61 -22.55
C THR A 293 -59.29 -24.14 -23.69
N SER A 294 -59.74 -22.89 -23.64
CA SER A 294 -60.62 -22.30 -24.65
C SER A 294 -59.80 -21.58 -25.74
N PRO A 295 -60.22 -21.63 -27.01
CA PRO A 295 -59.55 -20.88 -28.07
C PRO A 295 -59.81 -19.37 -27.97
N ASN A 296 -60.87 -18.94 -27.29
CA ASN A 296 -61.17 -17.52 -27.11
C ASN A 296 -61.21 -17.20 -25.61
N ILE A 297 -60.69 -16.03 -25.27
CA ILE A 297 -60.83 -15.42 -23.95
C ILE A 297 -61.58 -14.10 -24.05
N THR A 298 -62.36 -13.77 -23.02
CA THR A 298 -63.07 -12.48 -22.95
C THR A 298 -62.45 -11.63 -21.86
N VAL A 299 -61.84 -10.49 -22.22
CA VAL A 299 -61.27 -9.53 -21.26
C VAL A 299 -62.27 -8.44 -20.90
N ALA A 300 -62.22 -7.94 -19.67
CA ALA A 300 -63.01 -6.80 -19.24
C ALA A 300 -62.26 -5.48 -19.45
N LEU A 301 -62.92 -4.53 -20.11
CA LEU A 301 -62.44 -3.16 -20.31
C LEU A 301 -63.02 -2.21 -19.27
N GLU A 302 -62.40 -1.05 -19.11
CA GLU A 302 -63.00 0.07 -18.38
C GLU A 302 -64.33 0.47 -19.04
N ASN A 303 -65.36 0.74 -18.24
CA ASN A 303 -66.76 1.02 -18.64
C ASN A 303 -67.62 -0.18 -19.04
N ASN A 304 -67.38 -1.36 -18.47
CA ASN A 304 -68.21 -2.57 -18.68
C ASN A 304 -68.17 -3.12 -20.11
N GLY A 305 -67.19 -2.65 -20.92
CA GLY A 305 -66.89 -3.19 -22.24
C GLY A 305 -66.24 -4.57 -22.14
N ARG A 306 -66.41 -5.38 -23.18
CA ARG A 306 -65.77 -6.69 -23.31
C ARG A 306 -65.14 -6.81 -24.67
N PHE A 307 -63.99 -7.46 -24.73
CA PHE A 307 -63.29 -7.75 -25.97
C PHE A 307 -62.87 -9.22 -25.97
N ASP A 308 -63.16 -9.92 -27.07
CA ASP A 308 -62.79 -11.32 -27.25
C ASP A 308 -61.45 -11.40 -27.98
N ILE A 309 -60.55 -12.22 -27.46
CA ILE A 309 -59.18 -12.41 -27.95
C ILE A 309 -59.01 -13.89 -28.31
N ASP A 310 -58.50 -14.14 -29.51
CA ASP A 310 -58.16 -15.48 -29.97
C ASP A 310 -56.80 -15.91 -29.40
N ILE A 311 -56.78 -17.09 -28.79
CA ILE A 311 -55.61 -17.73 -28.21
C ILE A 311 -55.29 -18.96 -29.06
N PRO A 312 -54.21 -18.91 -29.84
CA PRO A 312 -53.94 -19.89 -30.89
C PRO A 312 -53.57 -21.27 -30.33
N VAL A 313 -53.11 -21.33 -29.07
CA VAL A 313 -52.69 -22.58 -28.43
C VAL A 313 -53.31 -22.75 -27.05
N ARG A 314 -53.90 -23.94 -26.88
CA ARG A 314 -54.51 -24.41 -25.64
C ARG A 314 -53.46 -25.16 -24.82
N GLY A 315 -52.69 -24.45 -24.02
CA GLY A 315 -51.66 -25.09 -23.18
C GLY A 315 -52.17 -25.51 -21.79
N GLY A 316 -53.40 -25.15 -21.40
CA GLY A 316 -53.96 -25.46 -20.08
C GLY A 316 -53.72 -24.37 -19.04
N THR A 317 -54.02 -24.70 -17.78
CA THR A 317 -53.85 -23.79 -16.63
C THR A 317 -52.40 -23.73 -16.16
N ASP A 318 -52.06 -22.70 -15.38
CA ASP A 318 -50.78 -22.50 -14.69
C ASP A 318 -49.58 -22.33 -15.63
N GLN A 319 -49.76 -21.44 -16.59
CA GLN A 319 -48.75 -21.08 -17.58
C GLN A 319 -49.01 -19.69 -18.15
N THR A 320 -47.96 -19.05 -18.63
CA THR A 320 -48.04 -17.76 -19.32
C THR A 320 -47.65 -17.94 -20.78
N THR A 321 -48.55 -17.55 -21.67
CA THR A 321 -48.33 -17.56 -23.12
C THR A 321 -47.98 -16.15 -23.58
N PHE A 322 -46.76 -15.93 -24.06
CA PHE A 322 -46.37 -14.70 -24.73
C PHE A 322 -46.63 -14.82 -26.22
N MET A 323 -47.11 -13.75 -26.84
CA MET A 323 -47.53 -13.71 -28.24
C MET A 323 -47.04 -12.43 -28.87
N THR A 324 -46.61 -12.49 -30.13
CA THR A 324 -46.18 -11.34 -30.90
C THR A 324 -46.66 -11.50 -32.34
N ASN A 325 -46.97 -10.39 -32.99
CA ASN A 325 -47.28 -10.38 -34.41
C ASN A 325 -46.43 -9.29 -35.08
N SER A 326 -45.64 -9.70 -36.08
CA SER A 326 -44.72 -8.80 -36.79
C SER A 326 -45.41 -7.78 -37.71
N GLU A 327 -46.72 -7.89 -37.94
CA GLU A 327 -47.50 -6.90 -38.69
C GLU A 327 -47.76 -5.62 -37.87
N PHE A 328 -47.68 -5.69 -36.54
CA PHE A 328 -47.87 -4.52 -35.67
C PHE A 328 -46.52 -3.89 -35.32
N GLU A 329 -46.26 -2.71 -35.88
CA GLU A 329 -45.06 -1.93 -35.58
C GLU A 329 -45.33 -0.86 -34.52
N CYS A 330 -44.45 -0.75 -33.52
CA CYS A 330 -44.47 0.32 -32.52
C CYS A 330 -43.25 1.26 -32.60
N GLY A 331 -42.45 1.14 -33.67
CA GLY A 331 -41.25 1.94 -33.94
C GLY A 331 -39.97 1.12 -34.04
N GLN A 332 -38.86 1.78 -34.35
CA GLN A 332 -37.56 1.12 -34.49
C GLN A 332 -37.08 0.52 -33.15
N GLY A 333 -36.68 -0.75 -33.16
CA GLY A 333 -36.26 -1.46 -31.94
C GLY A 333 -37.40 -1.74 -30.97
N CYS A 334 -38.66 -1.57 -31.40
CA CYS A 334 -39.84 -1.80 -30.60
C CYS A 334 -40.62 -3.02 -31.13
N ALA A 335 -41.16 -3.83 -30.22
CA ALA A 335 -42.10 -4.90 -30.54
C ALA A 335 -43.28 -4.89 -29.57
N MET A 336 -44.46 -5.25 -30.09
CA MET A 336 -45.66 -5.44 -29.28
C MET A 336 -45.78 -6.92 -28.89
N VAL A 337 -45.77 -7.18 -27.60
CA VAL A 337 -45.92 -8.52 -27.02
C VAL A 337 -47.16 -8.55 -26.15
N ALA A 338 -48.06 -9.49 -26.44
CA ALA A 338 -49.15 -9.83 -25.55
C ALA A 338 -48.74 -10.97 -24.61
N ALA A 339 -49.30 -10.99 -23.41
CA ALA A 339 -49.12 -12.10 -22.47
C ALA A 339 -50.48 -12.55 -21.93
N PHE A 340 -50.71 -13.86 -21.89
CA PHE A 340 -51.90 -14.45 -21.29
C PHE A 340 -51.51 -15.38 -20.15
N GLU A 341 -51.85 -14.99 -18.93
CA GLU A 341 -51.70 -15.79 -17.71
C GLU A 341 -52.92 -16.69 -17.54
N ALA A 342 -52.77 -17.96 -17.89
CA ALA A 342 -53.82 -18.95 -17.74
C ALA A 342 -53.88 -19.43 -16.28
N SER A 343 -55.08 -19.39 -15.69
CA SER A 343 -55.33 -19.79 -14.31
C SER A 343 -56.80 -20.19 -14.14
N ASP A 344 -57.09 -21.12 -13.23
CA ASP A 344 -58.48 -21.43 -12.84
C ASP A 344 -59.11 -20.36 -11.94
N THR A 345 -58.30 -19.49 -11.32
CA THR A 345 -58.77 -18.56 -10.27
C THR A 345 -58.50 -17.10 -10.57
N SER A 346 -57.36 -16.77 -11.17
CA SER A 346 -56.93 -15.39 -11.43
C SER A 346 -56.19 -15.30 -12.75
N SER A 347 -56.94 -15.19 -13.84
CA SER A 347 -56.40 -15.15 -15.20
C SER A 347 -56.33 -13.70 -15.71
N TRP A 348 -55.21 -13.34 -16.34
CA TRP A 348 -54.94 -11.96 -16.77
C TRP A 348 -54.40 -11.93 -18.20
N TYR A 349 -54.72 -10.85 -18.90
CA TYR A 349 -54.21 -10.58 -20.24
C TYR A 349 -53.48 -9.24 -20.24
N TYR A 350 -52.33 -9.20 -20.91
CA TYR A 350 -51.48 -8.02 -21.00
C TYR A 350 -51.17 -7.70 -22.45
N THR A 351 -50.96 -6.42 -22.72
CA THR A 351 -50.33 -5.95 -23.96
C THR A 351 -49.21 -5.01 -23.58
N CYS A 352 -48.02 -5.31 -24.08
CA CYS A 352 -46.79 -4.64 -23.72
C CYS A 352 -46.03 -4.15 -24.94
N ASN A 353 -45.57 -2.90 -24.89
CA ASN A 353 -44.61 -2.37 -25.85
C ASN A 353 -43.22 -2.47 -25.24
N ILE A 354 -42.37 -3.30 -25.84
CA ILE A 354 -40.99 -3.52 -25.43
C ILE A 354 -40.11 -2.74 -26.40
N THR A 355 -39.23 -1.88 -25.90
CA THR A 355 -38.36 -1.04 -26.72
C THR A 355 -36.91 -1.20 -26.28
N VAL A 356 -36.06 -1.64 -27.21
CA VAL A 356 -34.60 -1.63 -27.07
C VAL A 356 -34.07 -0.36 -27.71
N GLY A 357 -33.46 0.50 -26.88
CA GLY A 357 -32.96 1.80 -27.29
C GLY A 357 -31.69 1.75 -28.15
N GLN A 358 -31.18 2.93 -28.51
CA GLN A 358 -29.89 3.06 -29.18
C GLN A 358 -28.74 3.00 -28.16
N VAL A 359 -27.52 2.74 -28.65
CA VAL A 359 -26.32 2.73 -27.82
C VAL A 359 -25.95 4.16 -27.42
N ALA A 360 -25.91 4.43 -26.11
CA ALA A 360 -25.38 5.66 -25.56
C ALA A 360 -23.86 5.71 -25.73
N ASN A 361 -23.31 6.90 -26.01
CA ASN A 361 -21.88 7.16 -26.17
C ASN A 361 -21.18 6.38 -27.31
N ALA A 362 -21.92 5.90 -28.30
CA ALA A 362 -21.35 5.30 -29.50
C ALA A 362 -20.69 6.37 -30.39
N THR A 363 -19.37 6.25 -30.58
CA THR A 363 -18.55 7.15 -31.43
C THR A 363 -18.26 6.60 -32.82
N LEU A 364 -18.30 5.28 -33.00
CA LEU A 364 -18.01 4.58 -34.25
C LEU A 364 -19.26 3.81 -34.72
N PRO A 365 -19.42 3.54 -36.03
CA PRO A 365 -20.49 2.69 -36.53
C PRO A 365 -20.52 1.31 -35.87
N GLU A 366 -19.35 0.72 -35.63
CA GLU A 366 -19.17 -0.60 -35.00
C GLU A 366 -19.57 -0.61 -33.53
N HIS A 367 -19.77 0.57 -32.90
CA HIS A 367 -20.27 0.66 -31.53
C HIS A 367 -21.79 0.54 -31.44
N GLN A 368 -22.51 0.59 -32.56
CA GLN A 368 -23.96 0.50 -32.60
C GLN A 368 -24.43 -0.95 -32.56
N VAL A 369 -25.68 -1.15 -32.12
CA VAL A 369 -26.39 -2.42 -32.26
C VAL A 369 -27.28 -2.33 -33.50
N GLY A 370 -27.22 -3.34 -34.36
CA GLY A 370 -28.00 -3.38 -35.59
C GLY A 370 -29.51 -3.39 -35.33
N SER A 371 -30.28 -2.71 -36.19
CA SER A 371 -31.73 -2.59 -36.05
C SER A 371 -32.43 -3.96 -36.01
N ASN A 372 -31.96 -4.92 -36.80
CA ASN A 372 -32.47 -6.29 -36.80
C ASN A 372 -32.30 -6.95 -35.42
N LEU A 373 -31.12 -6.84 -34.80
CA LEU A 373 -30.88 -7.40 -33.47
C LEU A 373 -31.73 -6.72 -32.40
N THR A 374 -31.90 -5.39 -32.44
CA THR A 374 -32.78 -4.69 -31.49
C THR A 374 -34.26 -5.11 -31.62
N ALA A 375 -34.76 -5.30 -32.84
CA ALA A 375 -36.12 -5.75 -33.09
C ALA A 375 -36.33 -7.21 -32.66
N LEU A 376 -35.37 -8.08 -32.95
CA LEU A 376 -35.37 -9.48 -32.48
C LEU A 376 -35.38 -9.54 -30.96
N ALA A 377 -34.53 -8.75 -30.29
CA ALA A 377 -34.44 -8.71 -28.83
C ALA A 377 -35.75 -8.23 -28.19
N ALA A 378 -36.41 -7.21 -28.76
CA ALA A 378 -37.68 -6.70 -28.25
C ALA A 378 -38.81 -7.74 -28.31
N ALA A 379 -38.90 -8.52 -29.39
CA ALA A 379 -39.93 -9.55 -29.55
C ALA A 379 -39.56 -10.91 -28.91
N ALA A 380 -38.30 -11.07 -28.49
CA ALA A 380 -37.65 -12.38 -28.30
C ALA A 380 -38.41 -13.35 -27.41
N ILE A 381 -39.07 -12.87 -26.35
CA ILE A 381 -39.78 -13.73 -25.40
C ILE A 381 -40.90 -14.54 -26.05
N ALA A 382 -41.49 -14.05 -27.14
CA ALA A 382 -42.57 -14.71 -27.87
C ALA A 382 -42.10 -15.42 -29.16
N LEU A 383 -40.82 -15.31 -29.53
CA LEU A 383 -40.30 -15.86 -30.78
C LEU A 383 -40.04 -17.37 -30.68
N GLN A 384 -40.51 -18.13 -31.68
CA GLN A 384 -40.21 -19.56 -31.86
C GLN A 384 -39.25 -19.82 -33.03
N GLY A 385 -39.29 -18.97 -34.05
CA GLY A 385 -38.54 -19.17 -35.28
C GLY A 385 -39.20 -20.15 -36.25
N TYR A 386 -38.96 -21.46 -36.10
CA TYR A 386 -39.36 -22.46 -37.10
C TYR A 386 -40.78 -23.01 -36.95
N ALA A 387 -41.33 -23.02 -35.73
CA ALA A 387 -42.59 -23.70 -35.41
C ALA A 387 -43.85 -22.80 -35.52
N ALA A 388 -43.66 -21.48 -35.59
CA ALA A 388 -44.76 -20.51 -35.61
C ALA A 388 -45.76 -20.74 -36.75
N SER A 389 -45.27 -21.23 -37.90
CA SER A 389 -46.04 -21.46 -39.11
C SER A 389 -47.00 -22.66 -39.07
N SER A 390 -46.87 -23.57 -38.10
CA SER A 390 -47.58 -24.86 -38.16
C SER A 390 -48.96 -24.87 -37.49
N LEU A 391 -49.23 -23.94 -36.58
CA LEU A 391 -50.46 -23.92 -35.76
C LEU A 391 -51.37 -22.70 -36.04
N ALA A 392 -50.82 -21.58 -36.51
CA ALA A 392 -51.57 -20.34 -36.70
C ALA A 392 -51.95 -20.02 -38.16
N ASN A 393 -51.54 -20.83 -39.16
CA ASN A 393 -51.64 -20.51 -40.60
C ASN A 393 -51.06 -19.14 -41.02
N ASP A 394 -50.38 -18.46 -40.09
CA ASP A 394 -49.85 -17.12 -40.19
C ASP A 394 -48.40 -17.15 -39.73
N THR A 395 -47.50 -16.77 -40.62
CA THR A 395 -46.06 -16.74 -40.34
C THR A 395 -45.62 -15.48 -39.57
N SER A 396 -46.47 -14.46 -39.53
CA SER A 396 -46.23 -13.20 -38.83
C SER A 396 -46.49 -13.31 -37.32
N PHE A 397 -47.40 -14.21 -36.95
CA PHE A 397 -47.76 -14.49 -35.57
C PHE A 397 -46.84 -15.56 -34.95
N GLN A 398 -46.26 -15.27 -33.79
CA GLN A 398 -45.48 -16.23 -33.00
C GLN A 398 -45.90 -16.18 -31.54
N TYR A 399 -45.66 -17.26 -30.82
CA TYR A 399 -45.97 -17.35 -29.40
C TYR A 399 -45.00 -18.27 -28.68
N GLN A 400 -44.83 -18.11 -27.38
CA GLN A 400 -44.09 -19.06 -26.56
C GLN A 400 -44.77 -19.23 -25.20
N ILE A 401 -44.78 -20.47 -24.72
CA ILE A 401 -45.44 -20.85 -23.48
C ILE A 401 -44.37 -21.13 -22.42
N TYR A 402 -44.54 -20.54 -21.25
CA TYR A 402 -43.68 -20.74 -20.09
C TYR A 402 -44.52 -21.24 -18.90
N PRO A 403 -44.13 -22.34 -18.24
CA PRO A 403 -44.81 -22.82 -17.03
C PRO A 403 -44.77 -21.79 -15.91
N ALA A 404 -45.82 -21.73 -15.09
CA ALA A 404 -45.93 -20.79 -13.97
C ALA A 404 -44.78 -20.90 -12.96
N GLU A 405 -44.13 -22.06 -12.86
CA GLU A 405 -42.98 -22.29 -11.98
C GLU A 405 -41.65 -21.75 -12.55
N SER A 406 -41.64 -21.31 -13.81
CA SER A 406 -40.44 -20.72 -14.43
C SER A 406 -40.37 -19.21 -14.20
N VAL A 407 -39.15 -18.66 -14.23
CA VAL A 407 -38.91 -17.21 -14.03
C VAL A 407 -39.74 -16.36 -14.97
N PHE A 408 -39.85 -16.74 -16.24
CA PHE A 408 -40.59 -15.98 -17.24
C PHE A 408 -42.07 -16.35 -17.35
N GLY A 409 -42.50 -17.47 -16.75
CA GLY A 409 -43.90 -17.88 -16.74
C GLY A 409 -44.65 -17.52 -15.47
N THR A 410 -43.95 -17.03 -14.43
CA THR A 410 -44.53 -16.70 -13.13
C THR A 410 -45.68 -15.69 -13.27
N PRO A 411 -46.89 -15.97 -12.74
CA PRO A 411 -48.02 -15.06 -12.84
C PRO A 411 -47.80 -13.73 -12.10
N MET A 412 -48.18 -12.63 -12.75
CA MET A 412 -48.09 -11.27 -12.22
C MET A 412 -49.43 -10.77 -11.64
N ASN A 413 -50.53 -11.52 -11.80
CA ASN A 413 -51.81 -11.24 -11.16
C ASN A 413 -52.34 -9.81 -11.37
N GLY A 414 -52.10 -9.26 -12.56
CA GLY A 414 -52.50 -7.91 -12.97
C GLY A 414 -51.48 -6.81 -12.69
N THR A 415 -50.34 -7.09 -12.04
CA THR A 415 -49.31 -6.08 -11.79
C THR A 415 -48.45 -5.87 -13.04
N THR A 416 -48.45 -4.65 -13.58
CA THR A 416 -47.71 -4.33 -14.82
C THR A 416 -46.24 -4.07 -14.56
N GLU A 417 -45.86 -3.52 -13.41
CA GLU A 417 -44.48 -3.09 -13.13
C GLU A 417 -43.50 -4.27 -13.11
N VAL A 418 -43.91 -5.39 -12.51
CA VAL A 418 -43.06 -6.60 -12.47
C VAL A 418 -42.93 -7.24 -13.85
N LEU A 419 -44.03 -7.24 -14.62
CA LEU A 419 -44.02 -7.75 -15.99
C LEU A 419 -43.11 -6.88 -16.90
N GLU A 420 -43.21 -5.56 -16.78
CA GLU A 420 -42.37 -4.60 -17.51
C GLU A 420 -40.88 -4.79 -17.20
N ALA A 421 -40.52 -4.96 -15.92
CA ALA A 421 -39.15 -5.23 -15.51
C ALA A 421 -38.63 -6.57 -16.07
N MET A 422 -39.47 -7.61 -16.03
CA MET A 422 -39.13 -8.94 -16.56
C MET A 422 -38.93 -8.92 -18.09
N LEU A 423 -39.82 -8.26 -18.83
CA LEU A 423 -39.70 -8.13 -20.29
C LEU A 423 -38.48 -7.30 -20.69
N SER A 424 -38.22 -6.21 -19.96
CA SER A 424 -37.02 -5.38 -20.17
C SER A 424 -35.74 -6.17 -19.90
N ARG A 425 -35.73 -7.01 -18.85
CA ARG A 425 -34.62 -7.93 -18.53
C ARG A 425 -34.43 -8.95 -19.64
N PHE A 426 -35.49 -9.59 -20.12
CA PHE A 426 -35.40 -10.60 -21.17
C PHE A 426 -34.76 -10.00 -22.43
N ALA A 427 -35.26 -8.85 -22.87
CA ALA A 427 -34.77 -8.16 -24.07
C ALA A 427 -33.30 -7.73 -23.94
N ILE A 428 -32.88 -7.15 -22.81
CA ILE A 428 -31.47 -6.83 -22.56
C ILE A 428 -30.61 -8.09 -22.45
N GLY A 429 -31.14 -9.17 -21.89
CA GLY A 429 -30.48 -10.46 -21.83
C GLY A 429 -30.12 -11.01 -23.22
N VAL A 430 -30.98 -10.80 -24.22
CA VAL A 430 -30.66 -11.16 -25.61
C VAL A 430 -29.44 -10.40 -26.11
N ILE A 431 -29.37 -9.08 -25.88
CA ILE A 431 -28.25 -8.25 -26.32
C ILE A 431 -26.96 -8.62 -25.59
N ALA A 432 -27.05 -8.84 -24.28
CA ALA A 432 -25.91 -9.19 -23.43
C ALA A 432 -25.30 -10.55 -23.84
N VAL A 433 -26.14 -11.57 -24.02
CA VAL A 433 -25.68 -12.91 -24.45
C VAL A 433 -25.21 -12.89 -25.90
N ALA A 434 -25.82 -12.08 -26.77
CA ALA A 434 -25.32 -11.88 -28.14
C ALA A 434 -23.91 -11.27 -28.14
N ALA A 435 -23.64 -10.31 -27.25
CA ALA A 435 -22.31 -9.71 -27.13
C ALA A 435 -21.24 -10.71 -26.67
N GLU A 436 -21.58 -11.65 -25.79
CA GLU A 436 -20.68 -12.72 -25.35
C GLU A 436 -20.50 -13.85 -26.38
N SER A 437 -21.47 -14.01 -27.29
CA SER A 437 -21.55 -15.18 -28.18
C SER A 437 -21.13 -14.91 -29.62
N ASN A 438 -21.38 -13.70 -30.11
CA ASN A 438 -21.04 -13.28 -31.46
C ASN A 438 -19.51 -13.20 -31.63
N THR A 439 -19.05 -13.24 -32.87
CA THR A 439 -17.63 -13.02 -33.16
C THR A 439 -17.25 -11.56 -32.96
N ASP A 440 -16.04 -11.35 -32.43
CA ASP A 440 -15.50 -10.01 -32.28
C ASP A 440 -14.92 -9.48 -33.60
N HIS A 441 -15.01 -8.15 -33.78
CA HIS A 441 -14.20 -7.42 -34.75
C HIS A 441 -13.17 -6.55 -34.05
N VAL A 442 -12.05 -6.33 -34.75
CA VAL A 442 -10.93 -5.55 -34.24
C VAL A 442 -11.02 -4.12 -34.77
N VAL A 443 -11.08 -3.16 -33.85
CA VAL A 443 -11.13 -1.72 -34.18
C VAL A 443 -9.97 -0.97 -33.51
N GLU A 444 -9.59 0.17 -34.09
CA GLU A 444 -8.61 1.05 -33.47
C GLU A 444 -9.24 1.79 -32.28
N GLY A 445 -8.60 1.75 -31.12
CA GLY A 445 -9.11 2.36 -29.91
C GLY A 445 -8.07 2.53 -28.82
N THR A 446 -8.51 2.44 -27.57
CA THR A 446 -7.63 2.48 -26.41
C THR A 446 -7.58 1.12 -25.75
N MET A 447 -6.59 0.30 -26.11
CA MET A 447 -6.43 -1.04 -25.58
C MET A 447 -6.18 -1.06 -24.06
N PRO A 448 -6.92 -1.89 -23.30
CA PRO A 448 -6.65 -2.10 -21.88
C PRO A 448 -5.44 -3.02 -21.64
N LEU A 449 -4.55 -2.61 -20.75
CA LEU A 449 -3.44 -3.44 -20.29
C LEU A 449 -3.46 -3.53 -18.77
N LYS A 450 -2.95 -4.64 -18.22
CA LYS A 450 -2.73 -4.75 -16.77
C LYS A 450 -1.63 -3.78 -16.35
N GLY A 451 -2.02 -2.73 -15.64
CA GLY A 451 -1.08 -1.84 -14.98
C GLY A 451 -0.61 -2.38 -13.64
N THR A 452 0.15 -1.57 -12.91
CA THR A 452 0.56 -1.89 -11.54
C THR A 452 -0.01 -0.87 -10.57
N LYS A 453 -0.33 -1.26 -9.35
CA LYS A 453 -0.75 -0.35 -8.27
C LYS A 453 0.18 -0.53 -7.08
N LEU A 454 0.35 0.55 -6.31
CA LEU A 454 1.06 0.45 -5.04
C LEU A 454 0.04 0.01 -3.99
N ASN A 455 0.23 -1.19 -3.46
CA ASN A 455 -0.58 -1.72 -2.37
C ASN A 455 0.19 -1.53 -1.06
N VAL A 456 -0.37 -0.74 -0.14
CA VAL A 456 0.22 -0.52 1.18
C VAL A 456 -0.58 -1.32 2.19
N SER A 457 -0.05 -2.49 2.56
CA SER A 457 -0.75 -3.45 3.41
C SER A 457 -0.78 -3.02 4.88
N HIS A 458 0.25 -2.32 5.36
CA HIS A 458 0.42 -2.03 6.79
C HIS A 458 0.82 -0.57 7.06
N TRP A 459 -0.12 0.38 6.86
CA TRP A 459 0.09 1.79 7.21
C TRP A 459 0.52 2.00 8.66
N ASN A 460 -0.07 1.24 9.59
CA ASN A 460 0.25 1.32 11.01
C ASN A 460 1.72 1.00 11.32
N LEU A 461 2.31 0.02 10.63
CA LEU A 461 3.72 -0.32 10.79
C LEU A 461 4.62 0.77 10.20
N ILE A 462 4.26 1.35 9.05
CA ILE A 462 5.00 2.47 8.47
C ILE A 462 5.02 3.65 9.44
N HIS A 463 3.85 4.04 9.97
CA HIS A 463 3.76 5.12 10.96
C HIS A 463 4.59 4.82 12.20
N LEU A 464 4.47 3.60 12.74
CA LEU A 464 5.21 3.17 13.93
C LEU A 464 6.72 3.27 13.71
N ILE A 465 7.25 2.73 12.61
CA ILE A 465 8.69 2.72 12.33
C ILE A 465 9.22 4.14 12.13
N LEU A 466 8.52 4.98 11.35
CA LEU A 466 8.96 6.35 11.07
C LEU A 466 8.94 7.22 12.33
N VAL A 467 7.86 7.16 13.12
CA VAL A 467 7.73 7.92 14.37
C VAL A 467 8.72 7.42 15.41
N LEU A 468 8.87 6.10 15.58
CA LEU A 468 9.83 5.51 16.51
C LEU A 468 11.26 5.92 16.16
N THR A 469 11.63 5.89 14.88
CA THR A 469 12.96 6.30 14.42
C THR A 469 13.23 7.76 14.75
N ALA A 470 12.30 8.66 14.41
CA ALA A 470 12.44 10.08 14.68
C ALA A 470 12.52 10.41 16.18
N THR A 471 11.63 9.81 16.99
CA THR A 471 11.54 10.08 18.42
C THR A 471 12.73 9.48 19.18
N LEU A 472 13.13 8.25 18.86
CA LEU A 472 14.27 7.60 19.49
C LEU A 472 15.58 8.30 19.14
N GLN A 473 15.77 8.71 17.88
CA GLN A 473 16.95 9.48 17.47
C GLN A 473 17.04 10.81 18.23
N LEU A 474 15.93 11.54 18.38
CA LEU A 474 15.91 12.79 19.13
C LEU A 474 16.18 12.56 20.62
N ALA A 475 15.50 11.60 21.24
CA ALA A 475 15.63 11.30 22.66
C ALA A 475 17.06 10.86 23.00
N LEU A 476 17.65 9.96 22.21
CA LEU A 476 19.04 9.54 22.38
C LEU A 476 20.01 10.71 22.15
N GLY A 477 19.74 11.57 21.16
CA GLY A 477 20.57 12.74 20.87
C GLY A 477 20.59 13.74 22.01
N ILE A 478 19.42 14.05 22.56
CA ILE A 478 19.29 14.94 23.73
C ILE A 478 19.96 14.31 24.95
N ALA A 479 19.72 13.02 25.22
CA ALA A 479 20.35 12.32 26.34
C ALA A 479 21.88 12.31 26.22
N ALA A 480 22.41 12.00 25.03
CA ALA A 480 23.84 12.02 24.76
C ALA A 480 24.44 13.42 24.96
N ALA A 481 23.77 14.47 24.47
CA ALA A 481 24.20 15.85 24.67
C ALA A 481 24.20 16.27 26.15
N LEU A 482 23.16 15.92 26.92
CA LEU A 482 23.07 16.23 28.34
C LEU A 482 24.14 15.52 29.17
N VAL A 483 24.42 14.25 28.82
CA VAL A 483 25.46 13.45 29.47
C VAL A 483 26.85 13.95 29.11
N ALA A 484 27.11 14.20 27.83
CA ALA A 484 28.40 14.72 27.34
C ALA A 484 28.70 16.10 27.95
N ASN A 485 27.70 16.97 28.09
CA ASN A 485 27.85 18.29 28.71
C ASN A 485 28.29 18.26 30.18
N ARG A 486 28.30 17.11 30.87
CA ARG A 486 28.85 16.99 32.24
C ARG A 486 30.37 17.11 32.28
N VAL A 487 31.05 16.95 31.14
CA VAL A 487 32.50 17.04 30.99
C VAL A 487 32.80 18.00 29.85
N VAL A 488 33.92 18.70 29.89
CA VAL A 488 34.34 19.54 28.76
C VAL A 488 34.82 18.64 27.61
N VAL A 489 34.16 18.72 26.46
CA VAL A 489 34.48 17.90 25.28
C VAL A 489 35.35 18.70 24.29
N PRO A 490 36.47 18.14 23.79
CA PRO A 490 37.28 18.77 22.73
C PRO A 490 36.46 19.14 21.48
N ASP A 491 36.96 20.05 20.66
CA ASP A 491 36.39 20.40 19.34
C ASP A 491 36.73 19.34 18.27
N GLY A 492 36.52 18.06 18.60
CA GLY A 492 36.37 16.95 17.65
C GLY A 492 37.28 16.97 16.42
N GLY A 493 38.58 16.74 16.61
CA GLY A 493 39.56 16.56 15.53
C GLY A 493 40.66 15.56 15.91
N ALA A 494 41.30 14.92 14.92
CA ALA A 494 42.37 13.94 15.17
C ALA A 494 43.57 14.57 15.91
N VAL A 495 43.87 15.83 15.60
CA VAL A 495 44.95 16.61 16.22
C VAL A 495 44.62 16.93 17.68
N GLU A 496 43.39 17.35 17.97
CA GLU A 496 42.96 17.66 19.34
C GLU A 496 42.90 16.40 20.21
N MET A 497 42.45 15.28 19.64
CA MET A 497 42.51 13.98 20.31
C MET A 497 43.96 13.58 20.62
N ALA A 498 44.88 13.80 19.69
CA ALA A 498 46.30 13.53 19.91
C ALA A 498 46.91 14.45 20.98
N GLN A 499 46.46 15.72 21.06
CA GLN A 499 46.89 16.66 22.09
C GLN A 499 46.42 16.24 23.49
N VAL A 500 45.17 15.77 23.64
CA VAL A 500 44.68 15.22 24.92
C VAL A 500 45.46 13.95 25.32
N MET A 501 45.90 13.14 24.34
CA MET A 501 46.74 11.95 24.58
C MET A 501 48.23 12.26 24.72
N ARG A 502 48.67 13.52 24.59
CA ARG A 502 50.10 13.89 24.60
C ARG A 502 50.79 13.48 25.90
N THR A 503 50.16 13.70 27.05
CA THR A 503 50.70 13.31 28.37
C THR A 503 50.95 11.80 28.45
N MET A 504 50.03 11.02 27.88
CA MET A 504 50.11 9.57 27.82
C MET A 504 51.19 9.08 26.85
N ALA A 505 51.36 9.73 25.71
CA ALA A 505 52.40 9.41 24.73
C ALA A 505 53.82 9.77 25.23
N ILE A 506 53.97 10.91 25.91
CA ILE A 506 55.25 11.34 26.49
C ILE A 506 55.67 10.38 27.61
N ARG A 507 54.75 10.01 28.51
CA ARG A 507 55.07 9.09 29.62
C ARG A 507 55.39 7.66 29.17
N ASP A 508 54.78 7.20 28.08
CA ASP A 508 55.13 5.91 27.49
C ASP A 508 56.56 5.92 26.93
N ARG A 509 56.97 7.01 26.27
CA ARG A 509 58.36 7.18 25.79
C ARG A 509 59.36 7.27 26.94
N THR A 510 59.05 8.01 28.01
CA THR A 510 59.97 8.10 29.17
C THR A 510 60.08 6.77 29.90
N ALA A 511 58.99 5.99 30.03
CA ALA A 511 59.04 4.66 30.65
C ALA A 511 59.86 3.65 29.82
N VAL A 512 59.81 3.75 28.49
CA VAL A 512 60.64 2.93 27.59
C VAL A 512 62.11 3.33 27.68
N ASN A 513 62.41 4.64 27.77
CA ASN A 513 63.78 5.13 27.92
C ASN A 513 64.38 4.78 29.29
N GLU A 514 63.62 4.90 30.39
CA GLU A 514 64.04 4.51 31.73
C GLU A 514 64.29 2.99 31.85
N ALA A 515 63.56 2.17 31.08
CA ALA A 515 63.81 0.73 30.99
C ALA A 515 65.01 0.38 30.07
N GLY A 516 65.38 1.27 29.14
CA GLY A 516 66.55 1.12 28.27
C GLY A 516 67.86 1.47 28.97
N ASP A 517 67.87 2.48 29.85
CA ASP A 517 69.06 2.90 30.60
C ASP A 517 69.36 1.99 31.81
N LYS A 518 68.35 1.33 32.36
CA LYS A 518 68.52 0.33 33.42
C LYS A 518 68.44 -1.06 32.81
N GLY A 519 69.57 -1.56 32.32
CA GLY A 519 69.73 -2.96 31.94
C GLY A 519 69.57 -3.89 33.16
N LEU A 520 68.33 -4.15 33.58
CA LEU A 520 68.02 -5.18 34.58
C LEU A 520 66.66 -5.82 34.30
N ALA A 521 66.75 -7.11 34.00
CA ALA A 521 65.64 -8.04 34.04
C ALA A 521 65.00 -8.07 35.45
N GLY A 522 63.67 -8.04 35.52
CA GLY A 522 62.93 -8.48 36.71
C GLY A 522 62.29 -7.41 37.61
N GLY A 523 62.15 -6.15 37.18
CA GLY A 523 61.36 -5.16 37.93
C GLY A 523 59.85 -5.50 37.93
N PRO A 524 59.12 -5.27 39.05
CA PRO A 524 57.68 -5.57 39.13
C PRO A 524 56.93 -4.81 38.03
N LYS A 525 56.09 -5.51 37.25
CA LYS A 525 55.25 -4.92 36.20
C LYS A 525 54.38 -3.82 36.79
N VAL A 526 54.80 -2.56 36.64
CA VAL A 526 53.99 -1.40 37.01
C VAL A 526 52.80 -1.37 36.06
N THR A 527 51.59 -1.49 36.62
CA THR A 527 50.37 -1.37 35.83
C THR A 527 49.88 0.07 35.92
N SER A 528 49.89 0.78 34.78
CA SER A 528 49.39 2.15 34.69
C SER A 528 47.93 2.17 34.24
N LEU A 529 47.11 2.90 34.98
CA LEU A 529 45.71 3.18 34.63
C LEU A 529 45.53 4.67 34.39
N TRP A 530 44.68 5.02 33.43
CA TRP A 530 44.52 6.37 32.91
C TRP A 530 43.07 6.83 33.03
N ILE A 531 42.83 8.07 33.43
CA ILE A 531 41.52 8.71 33.49
C ILE A 531 41.55 10.05 32.76
N TYR A 532 40.41 10.45 32.17
CA TYR A 532 40.28 11.76 31.55
C TYR A 532 39.86 12.81 32.59
N ARG A 533 40.53 13.97 32.62
CA ARG A 533 40.22 15.08 33.55
C ARG A 533 40.09 16.40 32.81
N ASP A 534 39.19 17.25 33.30
CA ASP A 534 38.99 18.63 32.89
C ASP A 534 39.23 19.56 34.09
N HIS A 535 40.43 20.13 34.20
CA HIS A 535 40.79 21.06 35.27
C HIS A 535 40.53 22.52 34.84
N LEU A 536 39.91 23.33 35.70
CA LEU A 536 39.77 24.75 35.45
C LEU A 536 41.13 25.44 35.63
N ALA A 537 41.72 25.91 34.53
CA ALA A 537 43.07 26.48 34.50
C ALA A 537 43.09 28.01 34.61
N SER A 538 42.01 28.69 34.24
CA SER A 538 41.90 30.16 34.35
C SER A 538 40.50 30.61 34.78
N LYS A 539 40.43 31.77 35.46
CA LYS A 539 39.18 32.43 35.89
C LYS A 539 38.25 32.80 34.73
N ASP A 540 38.77 32.86 33.50
CA ASP A 540 38.01 33.15 32.27
C ASP A 540 37.21 31.94 31.71
N GLY A 541 37.12 30.84 32.47
CA GLY A 541 36.38 29.64 32.06
C GLY A 541 37.13 28.75 31.07
N LEU A 542 38.47 28.80 31.07
CA LEU A 542 39.35 27.97 30.26
C LEU A 542 39.75 26.70 31.02
N TYR A 543 39.51 25.54 30.42
CA TYR A 543 39.82 24.22 31.00
C TYR A 543 41.05 23.61 30.34
N ASP A 544 41.87 22.93 31.14
CA ASP A 544 42.97 22.09 30.69
C ASP A 544 42.51 20.63 30.60
N LEU A 545 42.53 20.07 29.40
CA LEU A 545 42.07 18.71 29.11
C LEU A 545 43.27 17.77 28.96
N HIS A 546 43.44 16.82 29.88
CA HIS A 546 44.54 15.86 29.81
C HIS A 546 44.16 14.48 30.36
N MET A 547 45.00 13.49 30.06
CA MET A 547 44.93 12.14 30.64
C MET A 547 45.83 12.06 31.88
N GLU A 548 45.24 11.68 33.02
CA GLU A 548 45.90 11.53 34.32
C GLU A 548 46.23 10.05 34.58
N GLU A 549 47.46 9.74 35.02
CA GLU A 549 47.94 8.38 35.29
C GLU A 549 47.87 8.05 36.79
N GLN A 550 47.39 6.86 37.13
CA GLN A 550 47.53 6.25 38.44
C GLN A 550 48.37 4.97 38.31
N ARG A 551 49.50 4.93 39.02
CA ARG A 551 50.42 3.79 39.05
C ARG A 551 50.08 2.86 40.22
N PHE A 552 50.00 1.57 39.94
CA PHE A 552 49.92 0.53 40.96
C PHE A 552 51.20 -0.29 40.94
N HIS A 553 51.88 -0.34 42.09
CA HIS A 553 52.94 -1.32 42.33
C HIS A 553 52.29 -2.66 42.64
N ALA A 554 52.71 -3.70 41.93
CA ALA A 554 52.30 -5.06 42.27
C ALA A 554 52.82 -5.38 43.68
N ARG A 555 51.92 -5.82 44.56
CA ARG A 555 52.21 -6.25 45.93
C ARG A 555 53.24 -7.38 45.89
N ASN A 556 54.43 -7.16 46.46
CA ASN A 556 55.25 -8.27 46.92
C ASN A 556 54.58 -8.87 48.16
N GLU A 557 54.62 -10.19 48.29
CA GLU A 557 54.28 -10.92 49.50
C GLU A 557 55.24 -10.51 50.62
N ASP A 558 54.93 -9.41 51.29
CA ASP A 558 55.04 -9.27 52.74
C ASP A 558 54.42 -7.93 53.12
N GLY A 559 53.46 -7.99 54.04
CA GLY A 559 52.64 -6.84 54.40
C GLY A 559 53.45 -5.78 55.11
N MET A 560 53.30 -4.53 54.66
CA MET A 560 53.14 -3.32 55.49
C MET A 560 52.74 -2.16 54.56
N ILE A 561 51.71 -1.40 54.96
CA ILE A 561 51.20 -0.24 54.23
C ILE A 561 51.98 0.98 54.73
N GLU A 562 52.80 1.59 53.88
CA GLU A 562 53.29 2.95 54.11
C GLU A 562 52.35 3.93 53.40
N MET A 563 51.48 4.59 54.16
CA MET A 563 50.74 5.76 53.72
C MET A 563 51.70 6.95 53.74
N ASN A 564 51.90 7.61 52.60
CA ASN A 564 52.52 8.93 52.56
C ASN A 564 51.43 10.02 52.50
N PRO A 565 51.17 10.79 53.57
CA PRO A 565 50.17 11.83 53.57
C PRO A 565 50.83 13.19 53.34
N GLN A 566 50.52 13.83 52.21
CA GLN A 566 50.67 15.28 52.12
C GLN A 566 49.35 15.88 51.65
N ARG A 567 48.59 16.37 52.65
CA ARG A 567 47.54 17.37 52.45
C ARG A 567 47.63 18.40 53.59
N PRO A 568 47.55 19.71 53.31
CA PRO A 568 47.68 20.74 54.35
C PRO A 568 46.41 20.86 55.21
N ASN A 569 46.64 21.13 56.50
CA ASN A 569 45.67 21.35 57.57
C ASN A 569 44.59 22.40 57.24
N THR A 570 43.34 22.10 57.60
CA THR A 570 42.37 23.07 58.16
C THR A 570 41.33 22.36 59.05
N GLY A 571 41.22 22.80 60.31
CA GLY A 571 39.93 23.06 60.99
C GLY A 571 39.12 21.91 61.61
N HIS A 572 39.38 21.63 62.89
CA HIS A 572 38.49 21.37 64.05
C HIS A 572 37.04 20.81 63.94
N THR A 573 36.81 19.81 64.84
CA THR A 573 35.60 19.47 65.66
C THR A 573 34.30 19.03 64.95
N SER A 574 33.91 17.75 64.94
CA SER A 574 33.19 16.94 65.97
C SER A 574 31.93 17.64 66.51
N ARG A 575 30.73 17.06 66.62
CA ARG A 575 30.28 15.66 66.65
C ARG A 575 28.75 15.68 66.46
N ALA A 576 28.22 14.64 65.80
CA ALA A 576 26.80 14.40 65.63
C ALA A 576 26.12 13.90 66.92
N SER A 577 24.83 14.24 67.09
CA SER A 577 23.87 13.49 67.90
C SER A 577 22.60 13.29 67.06
N THR A 578 22.35 12.05 66.65
CA THR A 578 21.02 11.58 66.25
C THR A 578 20.19 11.28 67.48
N PRO A 579 18.86 11.33 67.37
CA PRO A 579 18.06 10.25 67.94
C PRO A 579 17.06 9.68 66.93
N VAL A 580 16.70 8.42 67.15
CA VAL A 580 15.73 7.63 66.40
C VAL A 580 14.37 7.70 67.12
N LYS A 581 13.31 7.94 66.32
CA LYS A 581 11.87 7.64 66.51
C LYS A 581 11.14 8.13 67.78
N VAL A 582 10.14 8.99 67.59
CA VAL A 582 8.72 8.62 67.37
C VAL A 582 8.19 9.43 66.20
#